data_AF-A0A1R1EL78-F1
#
_entry.id   AF-A0A1R1EL78-F1
#
_cell.length_a   1.000
_cell.length_b   1.000
_cell.length_c   1.000
_cell.angle_alpha   90.00
_cell.angle_beta   90.00
_cell.angle_gamma   90.00
#
_symmetry.space_group_name_H-M   'P 1'
#
loop_
_entity.id
_entity.type
_entity.pdbx_description
1 polymer ?
#
loop_
_entity_poly.entity_id
_entity_poly.type
_entity_poly.pdbx_seq_one_letter_code
_entity_poly.pdbx_strand_id
1 'polypeptide(L)'
;MLNKVICDTNIYIYASWGFNPAMELINELRFDPEVELLLPTVIQTELQSIPRAHKDLAYQEVIHEFIRYPKEEGLIIDISDEIAKTAADLRVTWSEEVGKKLPLPDAVIAATAIEMNAQLLSNNDKDFSFAVDRFGLKFLNPIDRTELDFFMKENNLAKPVKNLQQTFEKVCSKMHEDDLRKLASTLFNIVNQESKSQILRMAFSLKRKRVE
;
A
#
# COMPACT_ATOMS: atom_id res chain seq x y z
N MET A 1 24.24 -9.88 17.35
CA MET A 1 22.79 -10.13 17.43
C MET A 1 22.28 -9.84 16.04
N LEU A 2 21.63 -10.80 15.39
CA LEU A 2 21.20 -10.64 13.99
C LEU A 2 20.13 -9.56 13.87
N ASN A 3 20.13 -8.86 12.74
CA ASN A 3 19.13 -7.84 12.42
C ASN A 3 17.86 -8.54 11.91
N LYS A 4 16.76 -8.43 12.67
CA LYS A 4 15.47 -8.96 12.25
C LYS A 4 14.80 -7.98 11.30
N VAL A 5 14.33 -8.50 10.16
CA VAL A 5 13.65 -7.73 9.13
C VAL A 5 12.36 -8.42 8.75
N ILE A 6 11.30 -7.64 8.54
CA ILE A 6 10.04 -8.10 7.95
C ILE A 6 9.80 -7.26 6.71
N CYS A 7 9.60 -7.90 5.56
CA CYS A 7 9.06 -7.24 4.37
C CYS A 7 7.54 -7.31 4.41
N ASP A 8 6.86 -6.20 4.21
CA ASP A 8 5.41 -6.17 4.01
C ASP A 8 5.02 -6.89 2.70
N THR A 9 3.79 -7.37 2.62
CA THR A 9 3.21 -8.09 1.47
C THR A 9 3.40 -7.31 0.16
N ASN A 10 3.34 -5.97 0.19
CA ASN A 10 3.53 -5.15 -1.01
C ASN A 10 4.91 -5.32 -1.66
N ILE A 11 5.97 -5.54 -0.87
CA ILE A 11 7.34 -5.73 -1.36
C ILE A 11 7.44 -7.04 -2.14
N TYR A 12 6.92 -8.13 -1.56
CA TYR A 12 6.85 -9.42 -2.23
C TYR A 12 5.98 -9.37 -3.50
N ILE A 13 4.88 -8.62 -3.48
CA ILE A 13 4.05 -8.41 -4.66
C ILE A 13 4.84 -7.70 -5.77
N TYR A 14 5.58 -6.64 -5.47
CA TYR A 14 6.40 -5.94 -6.46
C TYR A 14 7.49 -6.84 -7.04
N ALA A 15 8.20 -7.59 -6.17
CA ALA A 15 9.19 -8.56 -6.62
C ALA A 15 8.56 -9.63 -7.53
N SER A 16 7.37 -10.11 -7.19
CA SER A 16 6.63 -11.09 -8.01
C SER A 16 6.18 -10.56 -9.38
N TRP A 17 6.15 -9.24 -9.55
CA TRP A 17 5.90 -8.59 -10.84
C TRP A 17 7.16 -8.40 -11.67
N GLY A 18 8.34 -8.64 -11.10
CA GLY A 18 9.63 -8.37 -11.75
C GLY A 18 10.16 -6.95 -11.52
N PHE A 19 9.69 -6.25 -10.49
CA PHE A 19 10.24 -4.93 -10.15
C PHE A 19 11.63 -5.11 -9.51
N ASN A 20 12.69 -4.77 -10.27
CA ASN A 20 14.08 -5.03 -9.90
C ASN A 20 14.46 -4.57 -8.48
N PRO A 21 14.16 -3.34 -8.04
CA PRO A 21 14.53 -2.91 -6.68
C PRO A 21 13.95 -3.79 -5.57
N ALA A 22 12.72 -4.30 -5.74
CA ALA A 22 12.12 -5.21 -4.76
C ALA A 22 12.72 -6.63 -4.83
N MET A 23 13.09 -7.11 -6.02
CA MET A 23 13.77 -8.40 -6.17
C MET A 23 15.17 -8.38 -5.57
N GLU A 24 15.95 -7.34 -5.86
CA GLU A 24 17.30 -7.14 -5.32
C GLU A 24 17.24 -7.05 -3.80
N LEU A 25 16.34 -6.24 -3.24
CA LEU A 25 16.14 -6.13 -1.81
C LEU A 25 15.88 -7.49 -1.13
N ILE A 26 14.93 -8.29 -1.65
CA ILE A 26 14.62 -9.60 -1.05
C ILE A 26 15.82 -10.54 -1.13
N ASN A 27 16.55 -10.53 -2.24
CA ASN A 27 17.73 -11.37 -2.41
C ASN A 27 18.86 -10.95 -1.47
N GLU A 28 19.14 -9.65 -1.35
CA GLU A 28 20.13 -9.11 -0.41
C GLU A 28 19.81 -9.55 1.02
N LEU A 29 18.57 -9.34 1.48
CA LEU A 29 18.14 -9.73 2.82
C LEU A 29 18.20 -11.24 3.07
N ARG A 30 17.89 -12.06 2.05
CA ARG A 30 17.90 -13.52 2.15
C ARG A 30 19.30 -14.10 2.27
N PHE A 31 20.29 -13.46 1.64
CA PHE A 31 21.66 -13.96 1.57
C PHE A 31 22.63 -13.20 2.49
N ASP A 32 22.16 -12.19 3.22
CA ASP A 32 22.95 -11.50 4.25
C ASP A 32 23.02 -12.36 5.53
N PRO A 33 24.22 -12.83 5.95
CA PRO A 33 24.38 -13.66 7.14
C PRO A 33 24.07 -12.92 8.45
N GLU A 34 23.97 -11.59 8.42
CA GLU A 34 23.66 -10.76 9.60
C GLU A 34 22.15 -10.45 9.70
N VAL A 35 21.32 -10.98 8.80
CA VAL A 35 19.87 -10.70 8.73
C VAL A 35 19.02 -11.95 8.96
N GLU A 36 17.99 -11.81 9.79
CA GLU A 36 16.88 -12.76 9.89
C GLU A 36 15.66 -12.18 9.17
N LEU A 37 15.39 -12.65 7.94
CA LEU A 37 14.20 -12.24 7.18
C LEU A 37 12.98 -13.04 7.64
N LEU A 38 12.27 -12.48 8.61
CA LEU A 38 11.09 -13.08 9.23
C LEU A 38 9.87 -12.97 8.30
N LEU A 39 9.05 -14.02 8.29
CA LEU A 39 7.80 -14.05 7.54
C LEU A 39 6.61 -14.35 8.47
N PRO A 40 5.85 -13.31 8.87
CA PRO A 40 4.62 -13.50 9.62
C PRO A 40 3.59 -14.32 8.83
N THR A 41 2.88 -15.21 9.51
CA THR A 41 1.83 -16.05 8.90
C THR A 41 0.70 -15.27 8.23
N VAL A 42 0.45 -14.03 8.66
CA VAL A 42 -0.49 -13.13 7.98
C VAL A 42 0.00 -12.75 6.57
N ILE A 43 1.30 -12.48 6.39
CA ILE A 43 1.90 -12.19 5.08
C ILE A 43 1.85 -13.43 4.20
N GLN A 44 2.21 -14.60 4.77
CA GLN A 44 2.09 -15.87 4.07
C GLN A 44 0.65 -16.08 3.55
N THR A 45 -0.35 -15.83 4.39
CA THR A 45 -1.76 -15.93 4.03
C THR A 45 -2.12 -14.97 2.90
N GLU A 46 -1.70 -13.72 2.98
CA GLU A 46 -1.96 -12.73 1.93
C GLU A 46 -1.35 -13.15 0.59
N LEU A 47 -0.08 -13.58 0.57
CA LEU A 47 0.61 -14.05 -0.63
C LEU A 47 -0.09 -15.26 -1.26
N GLN A 48 -0.48 -16.25 -0.44
CA GLN A 48 -1.19 -17.44 -0.92
C GLN A 48 -2.62 -17.12 -1.38
N SER A 49 -3.23 -16.05 -0.88
CA SER A 49 -4.59 -15.64 -1.27
C SER A 49 -4.67 -14.87 -2.60
N ILE A 50 -3.54 -14.52 -3.21
CA ILE A 50 -3.49 -13.78 -4.47
C ILE A 50 -4.14 -14.65 -5.58
N PRO A 51 -5.21 -14.19 -6.25
CA PRO A 51 -5.92 -15.02 -7.24
C PRO A 51 -5.04 -15.53 -8.39
N ARG A 52 -3.98 -14.78 -8.74
CA ARG A 52 -2.99 -15.19 -9.75
C ARG A 52 -2.19 -16.42 -9.33
N ALA A 53 -1.90 -16.59 -8.03
CA ALA A 53 -1.19 -17.75 -7.48
C ALA A 53 -1.96 -19.06 -7.64
N HIS A 54 -3.25 -19.02 -7.96
CA HIS A 54 -4.08 -20.19 -8.24
C HIS A 54 -4.34 -20.42 -9.74
N LYS A 55 -3.86 -19.53 -10.62
CA LYS A 55 -4.16 -19.54 -12.06
C LYS A 55 -2.92 -19.60 -12.95
N ASP A 56 -1.79 -19.16 -12.45
CA ASP A 56 -0.51 -19.05 -13.16
C ASP A 56 0.55 -19.84 -12.39
N LEU A 57 0.99 -20.97 -12.97
CA LEU A 57 1.95 -21.88 -12.33
C LEU A 57 3.30 -21.20 -12.09
N ALA A 58 3.77 -20.36 -13.02
CA ALA A 58 5.03 -19.66 -12.84
C ALA A 58 4.95 -18.66 -11.68
N TYR A 59 3.81 -17.96 -11.56
CA TYR A 59 3.57 -17.07 -10.42
C TYR A 59 3.45 -17.84 -9.11
N GLN A 60 2.80 -19.01 -9.13
CA GLN A 60 2.70 -19.88 -7.96
C GLN A 60 4.08 -20.34 -7.45
N GLU A 61 4.98 -20.73 -8.37
CA GLU A 61 6.35 -21.10 -8.03
C GLU A 61 7.10 -19.96 -7.36
N VAL A 62 6.98 -18.73 -7.86
CA VAL A 62 7.61 -17.54 -7.24
C VAL A 62 7.10 -17.33 -5.79
N ILE A 63 5.79 -17.42 -5.57
CA ILE A 63 5.22 -17.28 -4.22
C ILE A 63 5.69 -18.41 -3.30
N HIS A 64 5.76 -19.65 -3.80
CA HIS A 64 6.27 -20.77 -3.03
C HIS A 64 7.75 -20.59 -2.65
N GLU A 65 8.58 -20.03 -3.53
CA GLU A 65 9.97 -19.70 -3.21
C GLU A 65 10.10 -18.69 -2.06
N PHE A 66 9.28 -17.63 -2.07
CA PHE A 66 9.27 -16.63 -0.99
C PHE A 66 8.89 -17.22 0.37
N ILE A 67 8.06 -18.27 0.39
CA ILE A 67 7.61 -18.94 1.62
C ILE A 67 8.55 -20.07 2.04
N ARG A 68 9.19 -20.75 1.08
CA ARG A 68 10.01 -21.94 1.34
C ARG A 68 11.21 -21.61 2.22
N TYR A 69 11.96 -20.56 1.89
CA TYR A 69 13.16 -20.18 2.64
C TYR A 69 12.85 -19.87 4.12
N PRO A 70 11.92 -18.95 4.47
CA PRO A 70 11.63 -18.68 5.87
C PRO A 70 11.10 -19.91 6.60
N LYS A 71 10.39 -20.81 5.91
CA LYS A 71 9.91 -22.06 6.49
C LYS A 71 11.04 -23.05 6.82
N GLU A 72 11.98 -23.25 5.90
CA GLU A 72 13.11 -24.18 6.08
C GLU A 72 14.07 -23.70 7.18
N GLU A 73 14.23 -22.38 7.32
CA GLU A 73 15.09 -21.76 8.33
C GLU A 73 14.40 -21.50 9.68
N GLY A 74 13.10 -21.83 9.81
CA GLY A 74 12.35 -21.59 11.05
C GLY A 74 12.06 -20.11 11.36
N LEU A 75 12.02 -19.27 10.33
CA LEU A 75 11.78 -17.82 10.37
C LEU A 75 10.29 -17.43 10.18
N ILE A 76 9.39 -18.42 10.17
CA ILE A 76 7.94 -18.19 10.16
C ILE A 76 7.49 -17.74 11.55
N ILE A 77 6.75 -16.63 11.61
CA ILE A 77 6.22 -16.10 12.87
C ILE A 77 4.71 -16.30 12.93
N ASP A 78 4.28 -17.16 13.85
CA ASP A 78 2.87 -17.35 14.20
C ASP A 78 2.34 -16.14 15.00
N ILE A 79 1.04 -15.89 14.90
CA ILE A 79 0.38 -14.83 15.68
C ILE A 79 0.22 -15.33 17.13
N SER A 80 1.05 -14.83 18.04
CA SER A 80 0.92 -15.09 19.49
C SER A 80 -0.12 -14.18 20.15
N ASP A 81 -0.45 -14.45 21.41
CA ASP A 81 -1.34 -13.60 22.21
C ASP A 81 -0.79 -12.17 22.37
N GLU A 82 0.53 -12.02 22.51
CA GLU A 82 1.21 -10.72 22.58
C GLU A 82 1.04 -9.95 21.27
N ILE A 83 1.30 -10.59 20.13
CA ILE A 83 1.12 -9.98 18.80
C ILE A 83 -0.36 -9.59 18.60
N ALA A 84 -1.29 -10.46 18.98
CA ALA A 84 -2.72 -10.20 18.84
C ALA A 84 -3.17 -9.00 19.70
N LYS A 85 -2.65 -8.88 20.93
CA LYS A 85 -2.92 -7.76 21.83
C LYS A 85 -2.35 -6.45 21.26
N THR A 86 -1.08 -6.44 20.86
CA THR A 86 -0.44 -5.25 20.26
C THR A 86 -1.14 -4.81 18.98
N ALA A 87 -1.60 -5.75 18.15
CA ALA A 87 -2.39 -5.45 16.95
C ALA A 87 -3.77 -4.84 17.29
N ALA A 88 -4.41 -5.30 18.37
CA ALA A 88 -5.67 -4.73 18.85
C ALA A 88 -5.47 -3.29 19.36
N ASP A 89 -4.44 -3.05 20.16
CA ASP A 89 -4.10 -1.73 20.69
C ASP A 89 -3.80 -0.74 19.55
N LEU A 90 -2.96 -1.13 18.58
CA LEU A 90 -2.69 -0.36 17.36
C LEU A 90 -3.97 0.11 16.66
N ARG A 91 -4.93 -0.81 16.50
CA ARG A 91 -6.19 -0.53 15.80
C ARG A 91 -7.12 0.38 16.59
N VAL A 92 -7.18 0.22 17.91
CA VAL A 92 -7.98 1.09 18.78
C VAL A 92 -7.42 2.51 18.72
N THR A 93 -6.13 2.69 18.98
CA THR A 93 -5.50 4.02 18.97
C THR A 93 -5.57 4.67 17.60
N TRP A 94 -5.34 3.93 16.50
CA TRP A 94 -5.52 4.46 15.14
C TRP A 94 -6.95 4.93 14.90
N SER A 95 -7.95 4.16 15.35
CA SER A 95 -9.35 4.53 15.18
C SER A 95 -9.73 5.78 15.95
N GLU A 96 -9.21 5.95 17.16
CA GLU A 96 -9.46 7.13 18.00
C GLU A 96 -8.82 8.40 17.41
N GLU A 97 -7.61 8.30 16.86
CA GLU A 97 -6.88 9.46 16.37
C GLU A 97 -7.17 9.82 14.90
N VAL A 98 -7.32 8.81 14.04
CA VAL A 98 -7.49 9.00 12.58
C VAL A 98 -8.97 8.90 12.17
N GLY A 99 -9.84 8.37 13.04
CA GLY A 99 -11.27 8.17 12.73
C GLY A 99 -11.53 7.12 11.66
N LYS A 100 -10.59 6.19 11.46
CA LYS A 100 -10.67 5.11 10.46
C LYS A 100 -10.28 3.79 11.09
N LYS A 101 -10.66 2.68 10.46
CA LYS A 101 -10.23 1.35 10.87
C LYS A 101 -8.93 0.97 10.16
N LEU A 102 -7.84 0.74 10.90
CA LEU A 102 -6.62 0.13 10.37
C LEU A 102 -6.94 -1.31 9.95
N PRO A 103 -6.60 -1.74 8.72
CA PRO A 103 -6.83 -3.12 8.29
C PRO A 103 -6.19 -4.13 9.24
N LEU A 104 -6.81 -5.30 9.40
CA LEU A 104 -6.29 -6.33 10.31
C LEU A 104 -4.90 -6.83 9.89
N PRO A 105 -4.64 -7.11 8.60
CA PRO A 105 -3.32 -7.56 8.17
C PRO A 105 -2.22 -6.57 8.53
N ASP A 106 -2.38 -5.29 8.14
CA ASP A 106 -1.42 -4.22 8.44
C ASP A 106 -1.13 -4.09 9.95
N ALA A 107 -2.18 -4.16 10.78
CA ALA A 107 -2.03 -4.10 12.23
C ALA A 107 -1.24 -5.30 12.79
N VAL A 108 -1.48 -6.51 12.28
CA VAL A 108 -0.75 -7.72 12.71
C VAL A 108 0.69 -7.69 12.22
N ILE A 109 0.96 -7.20 11.01
CA ILE A 109 2.33 -7.04 10.48
C ILE A 109 3.13 -6.06 11.35
N ALA A 110 2.57 -4.87 11.63
CA ALA A 110 3.21 -3.90 12.51
C ALA A 110 3.43 -4.44 13.92
N ALA A 111 2.42 -5.09 14.51
CA ALA A 111 2.54 -5.71 15.82
C ALA A 111 3.63 -6.77 15.87
N THR A 112 3.71 -7.63 14.83
CA THR A 112 4.76 -8.65 14.74
C THR A 112 6.14 -8.01 14.69
N ALA A 113 6.31 -6.92 13.92
CA ALA A 113 7.58 -6.20 13.86
C ALA A 113 7.97 -5.58 15.22
N ILE A 114 7.01 -5.00 15.94
CA ILE A 114 7.23 -4.43 17.28
C ILE A 114 7.66 -5.50 18.27
N GLU A 115 6.88 -6.58 18.40
CA GLU A 115 7.15 -7.64 19.38
C GLU A 115 8.47 -8.36 19.09
N MET A 116 8.81 -8.56 17.81
CA MET A 116 10.07 -9.20 17.41
C MET A 116 11.25 -8.22 17.38
N ASN A 117 11.03 -6.93 17.68
CA ASN A 117 12.01 -5.85 17.55
C ASN A 117 12.66 -5.78 16.15
N ALA A 118 11.88 -6.12 15.13
CA ALA A 118 12.28 -6.19 13.73
C ALA A 118 12.07 -4.85 13.01
N GLN A 119 12.87 -4.59 11.97
CA GLN A 119 12.62 -3.49 11.04
C GLN A 119 11.56 -3.91 10.01
N LEU A 120 10.49 -3.13 9.88
CA LEU A 120 9.48 -3.30 8.85
C LEU A 120 9.87 -2.53 7.59
N LEU A 121 9.93 -3.24 6.46
CA LEU A 121 10.13 -2.68 5.12
C LEU A 121 8.82 -2.66 4.36
N SER A 122 8.34 -1.48 3.96
CA SER A 122 7.06 -1.35 3.24
C SER A 122 6.97 -0.06 2.42
N ASN A 123 6.26 -0.13 1.29
CA ASN A 123 5.86 1.05 0.51
C ASN A 123 4.55 1.71 0.99
N ASN A 124 4.22 1.61 2.28
CA ASN A 124 2.99 2.15 2.86
C ASN A 124 3.24 3.18 3.98
N ASP A 125 3.99 4.24 3.66
CA ASP A 125 4.39 5.29 4.62
C ASP A 125 3.21 5.89 5.40
N LYS A 126 2.05 6.01 4.73
CA LYS A 126 0.87 6.68 5.30
C LYS A 126 0.26 5.92 6.46
N ASP A 127 0.28 4.59 6.40
CA ASP A 127 -0.40 3.77 7.39
C ASP A 127 0.56 3.43 8.55
N PHE A 128 1.87 3.33 8.29
CA PHE A 128 2.86 2.94 9.31
C PHE A 128 3.54 4.09 10.06
N SER A 129 3.52 5.33 9.54
CA SER A 129 4.06 6.50 10.26
C SER A 129 3.46 6.67 11.66
N PHE A 130 2.16 6.44 11.80
CA PHE A 130 1.48 6.41 13.09
C PHE A 130 2.08 5.39 14.07
N ALA A 131 2.36 4.16 13.59
CA ALA A 131 2.90 3.10 14.42
C ALA A 131 4.35 3.39 14.84
N VAL A 132 5.11 4.10 14.01
CA VAL A 132 6.45 4.61 14.37
C VAL A 132 6.35 5.55 15.57
N ASP A 133 5.48 6.56 15.47
CA ASP A 133 5.38 7.62 16.47
C ASP A 133 4.80 7.13 17.81
N ARG A 134 3.85 6.19 17.77
CA ARG A 134 3.07 5.78 18.95
C ARG A 134 3.52 4.46 19.58
N PHE A 135 4.11 3.57 18.79
CA PHE A 135 4.45 2.22 19.23
C PHE A 135 5.93 1.88 19.03
N GLY A 136 6.75 2.83 18.57
CA GLY A 136 8.19 2.62 18.41
C GLY A 136 8.53 1.64 17.28
N LEU A 137 7.64 1.48 16.30
CA LEU A 137 7.89 0.65 15.13
C LEU A 137 9.16 1.12 14.41
N LYS A 138 10.10 0.21 14.16
CA LYS A 138 11.24 0.46 13.27
C LYS A 138 10.76 0.31 11.83
N PHE A 139 10.72 1.41 11.08
CA PHE A 139 10.16 1.43 9.73
C PHE A 139 11.14 2.03 8.72
N LEU A 140 11.16 1.46 7.52
CA LEU A 140 11.84 2.03 6.36
C LEU A 140 11.02 1.73 5.10
N ASN A 141 10.81 2.74 4.25
CA ASN A 141 10.33 2.51 2.90
C ASN A 141 11.53 2.41 1.94
N PRO A 142 11.83 1.22 1.40
CA PRO A 142 12.96 1.03 0.49
C PRO A 142 12.62 1.34 -0.98
N ILE A 143 11.35 1.64 -1.30
CA ILE A 143 10.88 1.73 -2.68
C ILE A 143 10.81 3.18 -3.14
N ASP A 144 11.53 3.51 -4.22
CA ASP A 144 11.35 4.78 -4.91
C ASP A 144 9.99 4.81 -5.62
N ARG A 145 9.14 5.75 -5.20
CA ARG A 145 7.78 5.88 -5.73
C ARG A 145 7.74 6.21 -7.23
N THR A 146 8.68 7.03 -7.68
CA THR A 146 8.76 7.47 -9.09
C THR A 146 9.12 6.29 -9.99
N GLU A 147 10.10 5.50 -9.56
CA GLU A 147 10.53 4.31 -10.29
C GLU A 147 9.43 3.25 -10.34
N LEU A 148 8.78 2.99 -9.20
CA LEU A 148 7.65 2.07 -9.15
C LEU A 148 6.49 2.52 -10.05
N ASP A 149 6.11 3.80 -10.02
CA ASP A 149 5.02 4.32 -10.83
C ASP A 149 5.35 4.22 -12.34
N PHE A 150 6.62 4.42 -12.73
CA PHE A 150 7.10 4.21 -14.09
C PHE A 150 6.99 2.73 -14.50
N PHE A 151 7.53 1.82 -13.69
CA PHE A 151 7.45 0.38 -13.91
C PHE A 151 6.01 -0.10 -14.06
N MET A 152 5.12 0.33 -13.17
CA MET A 152 3.70 -0.04 -13.22
C MET A 152 3.01 0.43 -14.50
N LYS A 153 3.40 1.61 -15.01
CA LYS A 153 2.85 2.16 -16.25
C LYS A 153 3.33 1.37 -17.48
N GLU A 154 4.62 1.09 -17.58
CA GLU A 154 5.18 0.33 -18.71
C GLU A 154 4.62 -1.09 -18.80
N ASN A 155 4.35 -1.71 -17.65
CA ASN A 155 3.87 -3.09 -17.58
C ASN A 155 2.34 -3.23 -17.52
N ASN A 156 1.59 -2.13 -17.70
CA ASN A 156 0.12 -2.11 -17.58
C ASN A 156 -0.41 -2.66 -16.23
N LEU A 157 0.37 -2.49 -15.17
CA LEU A 157 0.03 -2.89 -13.78
C LEU A 157 -0.61 -1.75 -12.99
N ALA A 158 -0.56 -0.52 -13.52
CA ALA A 158 -1.25 0.63 -12.94
C ALA A 158 -2.75 0.32 -12.81
N LYS A 159 -3.32 0.57 -11.63
CA LYS A 159 -4.77 0.47 -11.45
C LYS A 159 -5.44 1.32 -12.53
N PRO A 160 -6.44 0.81 -13.27
CA PRO A 160 -7.16 1.63 -14.23
C PRO A 160 -7.67 2.86 -13.48
N VAL A 161 -7.44 4.05 -14.04
CA VAL A 161 -7.94 5.29 -13.46
C VAL A 161 -9.44 5.11 -13.30
N LYS A 162 -9.90 4.92 -12.05
CA LYS A 162 -11.32 4.78 -11.76
C LYS A 162 -11.99 6.04 -12.26
N ASN A 163 -12.77 5.87 -13.33
CA ASN A 163 -13.64 6.83 -13.99
C ASN A 163 -13.13 8.28 -13.80
N LEU A 164 -12.28 8.76 -14.73
CA LEU A 164 -11.72 10.12 -14.73
C LEU A 164 -12.73 11.18 -14.30
N GLN A 165 -13.99 11.00 -14.72
CA GLN A 165 -15.12 11.83 -14.32
C GLN A 165 -15.38 11.82 -12.79
N GLN A 166 -15.45 10.66 -12.14
CA GLN A 166 -15.63 10.57 -10.68
C GLN A 166 -14.45 11.15 -9.91
N THR A 167 -13.22 10.97 -10.42
CA THR A 167 -12.03 11.56 -9.81
C THR A 167 -12.07 13.09 -9.93
N PHE A 168 -12.43 13.61 -11.11
CA PHE A 168 -12.60 15.04 -11.36
C PHE A 168 -13.70 15.64 -10.47
N GLU A 169 -14.88 15.01 -10.41
CA GLU A 169 -15.99 15.42 -9.55
C GLU A 169 -15.59 15.44 -8.05
N LYS A 170 -14.82 14.44 -7.61
CA LYS A 170 -14.33 14.37 -6.22
C LYS A 170 -13.32 15.47 -5.91
N VAL A 171 -12.44 15.82 -6.85
CA VAL A 171 -11.48 16.92 -6.68
C VAL A 171 -12.22 18.25 -6.66
N CYS A 172 -13.09 18.50 -7.65
CA CYS A 172 -13.88 19.73 -7.75
C CYS A 172 -14.80 19.94 -6.54
N SER A 173 -15.42 18.89 -6.00
CA SER A 173 -16.31 19.03 -4.84
C SER A 173 -15.61 19.55 -3.57
N LYS A 174 -14.28 19.37 -3.47
CA LYS A 174 -13.44 19.82 -2.36
C LYS A 174 -12.75 21.18 -2.59
N MET A 175 -12.84 21.73 -3.80
CA MET A 175 -12.21 23.00 -4.12
C MET A 175 -13.02 24.18 -3.59
N HIS A 176 -12.31 25.25 -3.22
CA HIS A 176 -12.92 26.53 -2.87
C HIS A 176 -13.58 27.15 -4.10
N GLU A 177 -14.63 27.96 -3.91
CA GLU A 177 -15.44 28.46 -5.03
C GLU A 177 -14.63 29.30 -6.03
N ASP A 178 -13.67 30.08 -5.55
CA ASP A 178 -12.81 30.91 -6.40
C ASP A 178 -11.83 30.07 -7.24
N ASP A 179 -11.35 28.95 -6.70
CA ASP A 179 -10.49 28.02 -7.44
C ASP A 179 -11.26 27.23 -8.49
N LEU A 180 -12.53 26.88 -8.19
CA LEU A 180 -13.44 26.30 -9.17
C LEU A 180 -13.72 27.26 -10.33
N ARG A 181 -13.94 28.55 -10.04
CA ARG A 181 -14.16 29.59 -11.07
C ARG A 181 -12.92 29.78 -11.94
N LYS A 182 -11.73 29.82 -11.35
CA LYS A 182 -10.47 29.88 -12.09
C LYS A 182 -10.27 28.65 -12.98
N LEU A 183 -10.44 27.44 -12.43
CA LEU A 183 -10.34 26.20 -13.17
C LEU A 183 -11.33 26.14 -14.35
N ALA A 184 -12.59 26.55 -14.12
CA ALA A 184 -13.61 26.61 -15.16
C ALA A 184 -13.23 27.61 -16.26
N SER A 185 -12.71 28.79 -15.91
CA SER A 185 -12.25 29.80 -16.88
C SER A 185 -11.06 29.29 -17.71
N THR A 186 -10.08 28.65 -17.07
CA THR A 186 -8.93 28.05 -17.76
C THR A 186 -9.38 26.94 -18.72
N LEU A 187 -10.25 26.04 -18.28
CA LEU A 187 -10.78 24.97 -19.13
C LEU A 187 -11.61 25.54 -20.28
N PHE A 188 -12.46 26.55 -20.03
CA PHE A 188 -13.30 27.17 -21.06
C PHE A 188 -12.51 27.75 -22.24
N ASN A 189 -11.27 28.17 -21.99
CA ASN A 189 -10.36 28.70 -23.02
C ASN A 189 -9.62 27.61 -23.81
N ILE A 190 -9.63 26.35 -23.34
CA ILE A 190 -8.83 25.25 -23.90
C ILE A 190 -9.71 24.25 -24.69
N VAL A 191 -11.01 24.14 -24.41
CA VAL A 191 -11.86 23.09 -25.00
C VAL A 191 -12.80 23.57 -26.12
N ASN A 192 -13.11 22.68 -27.07
CA ASN A 192 -14.04 22.91 -28.18
C ASN A 192 -15.50 23.11 -27.71
N GLN A 193 -16.37 23.62 -28.59
CA GLN A 193 -17.78 23.98 -28.26
C GLN A 193 -18.59 22.83 -27.63
N GLU A 194 -18.35 21.60 -28.06
CA GLU A 194 -19.03 20.41 -27.54
C GLU A 194 -18.66 20.12 -26.07
N SER A 195 -17.38 20.28 -25.74
CA SER A 195 -16.85 20.11 -24.39
C SER A 195 -17.28 21.24 -23.44
N LYS A 196 -17.47 22.47 -23.95
CA LYS A 196 -18.00 23.60 -23.15
C LYS A 196 -19.40 23.30 -22.60
N SER A 197 -20.23 22.64 -23.40
CA SER A 197 -21.60 22.27 -23.03
C SER A 197 -21.64 21.26 -21.88
N GLN A 198 -20.70 20.31 -21.86
CA GLN A 198 -20.57 19.31 -20.80
C GLN A 198 -20.02 19.90 -19.50
N ILE A 199 -19.01 20.78 -19.58
CA ILE A 199 -18.45 21.48 -18.42
C ILE A 199 -19.50 22.37 -17.75
N LEU A 200 -20.30 23.10 -18.53
CA LEU A 200 -21.39 23.92 -18.00
C LEU A 200 -22.45 23.07 -17.30
N ARG A 201 -22.89 21.95 -17.91
CA ARG A 201 -23.84 21.02 -17.27
C ARG A 201 -23.31 20.47 -15.94
N MET A 202 -22.01 20.16 -15.87
CA MET A 202 -21.37 19.67 -14.65
C MET A 202 -21.24 20.75 -13.57
N ALA A 203 -20.88 21.99 -13.94
CA ALA A 203 -20.82 23.11 -13.01
C ALA A 203 -22.20 23.44 -12.42
N PHE A 204 -23.26 23.39 -13.25
CA PHE A 204 -24.63 23.62 -12.79
C PHE A 204 -25.16 22.48 -11.92
N SER A 205 -24.80 21.22 -12.18
CA SER A 205 -25.21 20.08 -11.34
C SER A 205 -24.54 20.09 -9.96
N LEU A 206 -23.28 20.49 -9.88
CA LEU A 206 -22.55 20.69 -8.62
C LEU A 206 -23.12 21.85 -7.79
N LYS A 207 -23.61 22.92 -8.44
CA LYS A 207 -24.26 24.04 -7.76
C LYS A 207 -25.61 23.64 -7.13
N ARG A 208 -26.37 22.75 -7.77
CA ARG A 208 -27.63 22.21 -7.22
C ARG A 208 -27.42 21.35 -5.97
N LYS A 209 -26.39 20.51 -5.95
CA LYS A 209 -26.04 19.62 -4.81
C LYS A 209 -25.55 20.34 -3.55
N ARG A 210 -25.27 21.64 -3.59
CA ARG A 210 -24.91 22.45 -2.40
C ARG A 210 -26.11 23.20 -1.79
N VAL A 211 -27.27 23.16 -2.45
CA VAL A 211 -28.49 23.85 -2.02
C VAL A 211 -29.54 22.87 -1.46
N GLU A 212 -29.30 21.56 -1.62
CA GLU A 212 -29.96 20.46 -0.89
C GLU A 212 -29.05 20.01 0.27
#